data_AF-A0A522H813-F1
#
_entry.id   AF-A0A522H813-F1
#
_cell.length_a   1.000
_cell.length_b   1.000
_cell.length_c   1.000
_cell.angle_alpha   90.00
_cell.angle_beta   90.00
_cell.angle_gamma   90.00
#
_symmetry.space_group_name_H-M   'P 1'
#
loop_
_entity.id
_entity.type
_entity.pdbx_description
1 polymer ?
#
loop_
_entity_poly.entity_id
_entity_poly.type
_entity_poly.pdbx_seq_one_letter_code
_entity_poly.pdbx_strand_id
1 'polypeptide(L)'
;MTSYQYQLAPDGSRLPDDHMQHASVMDPVAEASLLAALDAPITIHRVFVELCGNLNAAAVLTDLGYLAQDTGDDWISVPQNDWAERLGLSPKEQVTARRLLKDRGFVEEVLTGMPPKLLFRVCWLTIDAAIKAQAKAAVKTRPLPVYS
;
A
#
# COMPACT_ATOMS: atom_id res chain seq x y z
N MET A 1 -2.46 3.35 -36.79
CA MET A 1 -3.78 4.02 -36.70
C MET A 1 -4.84 2.96 -36.92
N THR A 2 -5.52 2.54 -35.86
CA THR A 2 -6.55 1.51 -35.92
C THR A 2 -7.78 2.09 -36.61
N SER A 3 -7.96 1.76 -37.89
CA SER A 3 -9.11 2.17 -38.69
C SER A 3 -10.28 1.25 -38.35
N TYR A 4 -11.34 1.81 -37.76
CA TYR A 4 -12.62 1.12 -37.65
C TYR A 4 -13.29 1.15 -39.03
N GLN A 5 -13.30 0.01 -39.72
CA GLN A 5 -14.03 -0.17 -40.97
C GLN A 5 -15.49 -0.48 -40.66
N TYR A 6 -16.39 0.42 -41.05
CA TYR A 6 -17.82 0.13 -41.12
C TYR A 6 -18.08 -0.74 -42.36
N GLN A 7 -18.56 -1.97 -42.17
CA GLN A 7 -19.09 -2.77 -43.27
C GLN A 7 -20.56 -2.44 -43.48
N LEU A 8 -20.90 -2.04 -44.70
CA LEU A 8 -22.27 -1.79 -45.16
C LEU A 8 -22.81 -3.05 -45.82
N ALA A 9 -24.12 -3.30 -45.69
CA ALA A 9 -24.78 -4.34 -46.46
C ALA A 9 -24.87 -3.96 -47.96
N PRO A 10 -25.05 -4.92 -48.89
CA PRO A 10 -25.12 -4.66 -50.33
C PRO A 10 -26.28 -3.74 -50.77
N ASP A 11 -27.29 -3.56 -49.92
CA ASP A 11 -28.45 -2.69 -50.13
C ASP A 11 -28.28 -1.28 -49.51
N GLY A 12 -27.12 -0.99 -48.90
CA GLY A 12 -26.82 0.30 -48.28
C GLY A 12 -27.41 0.50 -46.89
N SER A 13 -28.06 -0.51 -46.30
CA SER A 13 -28.48 -0.45 -44.90
C SER A 13 -27.29 -0.67 -43.95
N ARG A 14 -27.31 0.01 -42.80
CA ARG A 14 -26.37 -0.28 -41.71
C ARG A 14 -26.79 -1.59 -41.05
N LEU A 15 -25.86 -2.53 -40.89
CA LEU A 15 -26.06 -3.67 -39.99
C LEU A 15 -26.28 -3.12 -38.56
N PRO A 16 -27.24 -3.65 -37.78
CA PRO A 16 -27.41 -3.21 -36.39
C PRO A 16 -26.12 -3.46 -35.61
N ASP A 17 -25.67 -2.48 -34.84
CA ASP A 17 -24.60 -2.61 -33.85
C ASP A 17 -25.06 -3.55 -32.72
N ASP A 18 -25.15 -4.86 -32.98
CA ASP A 18 -25.69 -5.85 -32.03
C ASP A 18 -24.61 -6.64 -31.28
N HIS A 19 -23.41 -6.08 -31.19
CA HIS A 19 -22.31 -6.67 -30.41
C HIS A 19 -21.87 -5.81 -29.22
N MET A 20 -22.63 -4.78 -28.86
CA MET A 20 -22.37 -3.99 -27.65
C MET A 20 -23.56 -3.94 -26.67
N GLN A 21 -24.46 -4.92 -26.71
CA GLN A 21 -25.57 -5.01 -25.74
C GLN A 21 -25.28 -5.88 -24.52
N HIS A 22 -24.03 -5.92 -24.04
CA HIS A 22 -23.70 -6.34 -22.67
C HIS A 22 -22.87 -5.28 -21.94
N ALA A 23 -23.01 -4.00 -22.30
CA ALA A 23 -22.80 -2.96 -21.31
C ALA A 23 -23.95 -3.11 -20.29
N SER A 24 -23.77 -4.01 -19.31
CA SER A 24 -24.58 -4.00 -18.10
C SER A 24 -24.49 -2.58 -17.58
N VAL A 25 -25.55 -1.79 -17.79
CA VAL A 25 -25.73 -0.52 -17.10
C VAL A 25 -25.75 -0.91 -15.64
N MET A 26 -24.63 -0.70 -14.95
CA MET A 26 -24.57 -0.94 -13.52
C MET A 26 -25.65 -0.05 -12.89
N ASP A 27 -26.40 -0.61 -11.94
CA ASP A 27 -27.34 0.19 -11.16
C ASP A 27 -26.58 1.41 -10.61
N PRO A 28 -27.03 2.66 -10.87
CA PRO A 28 -26.31 3.86 -10.43
C PRO A 28 -26.08 3.88 -8.92
N VAL A 29 -26.94 3.23 -8.11
CA VAL A 29 -26.75 3.08 -6.67
C VAL A 29 -25.61 2.11 -6.35
N ALA A 30 -25.51 1.01 -7.11
CA ALA A 30 -24.42 0.05 -6.97
C ALA A 30 -23.08 0.66 -7.42
N GLU A 31 -23.07 1.47 -8.48
CA GLU A 31 -21.89 2.21 -8.95
C GLU A 31 -21.40 3.19 -7.89
N ALA A 32 -22.30 4.00 -7.31
CA ALA A 32 -21.95 4.94 -6.24
C ALA A 32 -21.39 4.22 -5.00
N SER A 33 -21.97 3.07 -4.63
CA SER A 33 -21.51 2.27 -3.48
C SER A 33 -20.13 1.66 -3.72
N LEU A 34 -19.85 1.20 -4.95
CA LEU A 34 -18.55 0.68 -5.33
C LEU A 34 -17.48 1.77 -5.30
N LEU A 35 -17.76 2.94 -5.89
CA LEU A 35 -16.83 4.07 -5.90
C LEU A 35 -16.53 4.56 -4.48
N ALA A 36 -17.54 4.62 -3.61
CA ALA A 36 -17.35 4.96 -2.20
C ALA A 36 -16.45 3.94 -1.48
N ALA A 37 -16.56 2.65 -1.78
CA ALA A 37 -15.70 1.61 -1.20
C ALA A 37 -14.23 1.71 -1.68
N LEU A 38 -13.99 2.33 -2.83
CA LEU A 38 -12.66 2.52 -3.41
C LEU A 38 -12.00 3.85 -3.04
N ASP A 39 -12.71 4.74 -2.34
CA ASP A 39 -12.27 6.12 -2.05
C ASP A 39 -11.11 6.21 -1.05
N ALA A 40 -10.83 5.13 -0.30
CA ALA A 40 -9.76 5.06 0.68
C ALA A 40 -8.64 4.07 0.29
N PRO A 41 -7.81 4.38 -0.72
CA PRO A 41 -6.69 3.52 -1.09
C PRO A 41 -5.60 3.53 -0.01
N ILE A 42 -5.03 2.35 0.26
CA ILE A 42 -3.90 2.22 1.17
C ILE A 42 -2.61 2.53 0.41
N THR A 43 -1.86 3.52 0.88
CA THR A 43 -0.55 3.87 0.32
C THR A 43 0.57 3.17 1.10
N ILE A 44 1.49 2.52 0.39
CA ILE A 44 2.63 1.81 0.99
C ILE A 44 3.91 2.23 0.28
N HIS A 45 4.94 2.61 1.04
CA HIS A 45 6.27 2.85 0.48
C HIS A 45 6.91 1.51 0.09
N ARG A 46 7.11 1.32 -1.22
CA ARG A 46 7.71 0.09 -1.77
C ARG A 46 9.05 -0.27 -1.11
N VAL A 47 9.88 0.72 -0.78
CA VAL A 47 11.17 0.49 -0.11
C VAL A 47 11.00 -0.29 1.20
N PHE A 48 9.92 -0.05 1.95
CA PHE A 48 9.65 -0.78 3.18
C PHE A 48 9.14 -2.21 2.94
N VAL A 49 8.51 -2.48 1.80
CA VAL A 49 8.11 -3.85 1.40
C VAL A 49 9.35 -4.71 1.22
N GLU A 50 10.33 -4.18 0.50
CA GLU A 50 11.60 -4.88 0.25
C GLU A 50 12.43 -5.00 1.55
N LEU A 51 12.45 -3.94 2.37
CA LEU A 51 13.18 -3.90 3.63
C LEU A 51 12.60 -4.87 4.69
N CYS A 52 11.27 -4.93 4.79
CA CYS A 52 10.57 -5.78 5.76
C CYS A 52 10.38 -7.23 5.24
N GLY A 53 10.42 -7.44 3.92
CA GLY A 53 10.05 -8.73 3.32
C GLY A 53 8.61 -9.16 3.65
N ASN A 54 7.76 -8.22 4.05
CA ASN A 54 6.39 -8.47 4.50
C ASN A 54 5.54 -7.21 4.24
N LEU A 55 4.44 -7.37 3.51
CA LEU A 55 3.59 -6.26 3.08
C LEU A 55 2.89 -5.57 4.27
N ASN A 56 2.38 -6.34 5.23
CA ASN A 56 1.66 -5.81 6.39
C ASN A 56 2.59 -5.00 7.31
N ALA A 57 3.81 -5.49 7.53
CA ALA A 57 4.84 -4.74 8.24
C ALA A 57 5.24 -3.45 7.52
N ALA A 58 5.36 -3.50 6.19
CA ALA A 58 5.66 -2.32 5.39
C ALA A 58 4.52 -1.28 5.41
N ALA A 59 3.26 -1.74 5.44
CA ALA A 59 2.09 -0.88 5.59
C ALA A 59 2.10 -0.17 6.94
N VAL A 60 2.30 -0.93 8.04
CA VAL A 60 2.41 -0.35 9.40
C VAL A 60 3.58 0.62 9.49
N LEU A 61 4.76 0.30 8.93
CA LEU A 61 5.91 1.19 8.95
C LEU A 61 5.69 2.46 8.10
N THR A 62 5.02 2.33 6.95
CA THR A 62 4.62 3.49 6.14
C THR A 62 3.69 4.41 6.94
N ASP A 63 2.71 3.82 7.60
CA ASP A 63 1.72 4.54 8.39
C ASP A 63 2.35 5.29 9.57
N LEU A 64 3.16 4.58 10.37
CA LEU A 64 3.90 5.18 11.47
C LEU A 64 4.86 6.26 10.98
N GLY A 65 5.48 6.07 9.82
CA GLY A 65 6.35 7.07 9.21
C GLY A 65 5.61 8.35 8.80
N TYR A 66 4.34 8.26 8.41
CA TYR A 66 3.50 9.43 8.16
C TYR A 66 3.15 10.14 9.48
N LEU A 67 2.69 9.40 10.50
CA LEU A 67 2.36 9.96 11.81
C LEU A 67 3.58 10.58 12.53
N ALA A 68 4.76 10.03 12.28
CA ALA A 68 6.03 10.57 12.77
C ALA A 68 6.36 11.94 12.17
N GLN A 69 5.86 12.31 10.97
CA GLN A 69 6.13 13.63 10.40
C GLN A 69 5.52 14.74 11.25
N ASP A 70 4.35 14.48 11.85
CA ASP A 70 3.63 15.44 12.68
C ASP A 70 4.22 15.55 14.10
N THR A 71 4.96 14.52 14.54
CA THR A 71 5.50 14.39 15.92
C THR A 71 7.03 14.44 15.99
N GLY A 72 7.73 14.34 14.87
CA GLY A 72 9.18 14.24 14.79
C GLY A 72 9.72 12.87 15.27
N ASP A 73 10.70 12.90 16.17
CA ASP A 73 11.34 11.71 16.76
C ASP A 73 10.68 11.26 18.08
N ASP A 74 9.48 11.78 18.39
CA ASP A 74 8.76 11.50 19.64
C ASP A 74 7.85 10.26 19.54
N TRP A 75 7.28 9.86 20.67
CA TRP A 75 6.39 8.73 20.79
C TRP A 75 4.99 9.01 20.21
N ILE A 76 4.55 8.14 19.31
CA ILE A 76 3.28 8.21 18.60
C ILE A 76 2.25 7.32 19.30
N SER A 77 1.10 7.88 19.66
CA SER A 77 -0.03 7.10 20.16
C SER A 77 -0.87 6.60 19.01
N VAL A 78 -0.96 5.28 18.83
CA VAL A 78 -1.83 4.67 17.81
C VAL A 78 -2.74 3.63 18.47
N PRO A 79 -4.07 3.80 18.42
CA PRO A 79 -5.02 2.78 18.81
C PRO A 79 -4.87 1.52 17.94
N GLN A 80 -4.96 0.34 18.53
CA GLN A 80 -4.79 -0.90 17.80
C GLN A 80 -5.91 -1.15 16.76
N ASN A 81 -7.12 -0.67 17.03
CA ASN A 81 -8.26 -0.73 16.12
C ASN A 81 -8.10 0.18 14.90
N ASP A 82 -7.33 1.27 15.00
CA ASP A 82 -7.16 2.21 13.88
C ASP A 82 -6.49 1.55 12.67
N TRP A 83 -5.59 0.58 12.86
CA TRP A 83 -4.99 -0.14 11.73
C TRP A 83 -5.93 -1.14 11.06
N ALA A 84 -6.99 -1.59 11.74
CA ALA A 84 -8.01 -2.40 11.07
C ALA A 84 -8.78 -1.54 10.06
N GLU A 85 -9.10 -0.30 10.42
CA GLU A 85 -9.82 0.65 9.57
C GLU A 85 -8.90 1.25 8.49
N ARG A 86 -7.72 1.74 8.86
CA ARG A 86 -6.81 2.48 7.97
C ARG A 86 -6.02 1.57 7.03
N LEU A 87 -5.68 0.35 7.48
CA LEU A 87 -4.79 -0.56 6.75
C LEU A 87 -5.45 -1.91 6.41
N GLY A 88 -6.70 -2.14 6.83
CA GLY A 88 -7.39 -3.42 6.62
C GLY A 88 -6.78 -4.60 7.36
N LEU A 89 -5.92 -4.37 8.37
CA LEU A 89 -5.17 -5.43 9.04
C LEU A 89 -5.95 -6.05 10.20
N SER A 90 -6.09 -7.38 10.20
CA SER A 90 -6.65 -8.11 11.33
C SER A 90 -5.75 -8.00 12.58
N PRO A 91 -6.29 -8.20 13.81
CA PRO A 91 -5.49 -8.12 15.03
C PRO A 91 -4.25 -9.03 15.03
N LYS A 92 -4.35 -10.22 14.42
CA LYS A 92 -3.22 -11.17 14.30
C LYS A 92 -2.15 -10.65 13.35
N GLU A 93 -2.55 -10.07 12.22
CA GLU A 93 -1.63 -9.48 11.25
C GLU A 93 -0.92 -8.28 11.84
N GLN A 94 -1.62 -7.44 12.58
CA GLN A 94 -1.03 -6.31 13.28
C GLN A 94 0.01 -6.76 14.31
N VAL A 95 -0.29 -7.77 15.14
CA VAL A 95 0.67 -8.33 16.10
C VAL A 95 1.92 -8.86 15.39
N THR A 96 1.72 -9.58 14.29
CA THR A 96 2.82 -10.16 13.50
C THR A 96 3.69 -9.07 12.86
N ALA A 97 3.06 -8.07 12.25
CA ALA A 97 3.72 -6.91 11.65
C ALA A 97 4.54 -6.14 12.69
N ARG A 98 3.92 -5.80 13.83
CA ARG A 98 4.58 -5.14 14.96
C ARG A 98 5.80 -5.90 15.46
N ARG A 99 5.63 -7.19 15.76
CA ARG A 99 6.72 -8.05 16.20
C ARG A 99 7.89 -8.03 15.21
N LEU A 100 7.61 -8.16 13.92
CA LEU A 100 8.62 -8.15 12.89
C LEU A 100 9.38 -6.81 12.81
N LEU A 101 8.68 -5.68 12.98
CA LEU A 101 9.31 -4.35 13.00
C LEU A 101 10.20 -4.15 14.24
N LYS A 102 9.76 -4.63 15.41
CA LYS A 102 10.57 -4.62 16.65
C LYS A 102 11.79 -5.52 16.54
N ASP A 103 11.62 -6.75 16.04
CA ASP A 103 12.70 -7.73 15.90
C ASP A 103 13.79 -7.20 14.95
N ARG A 104 13.44 -6.33 14.00
CA ARG A 104 14.39 -5.62 13.12
C ARG A 104 14.92 -4.30 13.67
N GLY A 105 14.43 -3.84 14.81
CA GLY A 105 14.79 -2.55 15.41
C GLY A 105 14.31 -1.34 14.60
N PHE A 106 13.30 -1.50 13.75
CA PHE A 106 12.73 -0.41 12.96
C PHE A 106 11.71 0.40 13.76
N VAL A 107 11.06 -0.23 14.74
CA VAL A 107 10.07 0.40 15.61
C VAL A 107 10.30 -0.04 17.05
N GLU A 108 10.19 0.91 17.97
CA GLU A 108 10.09 0.66 19.41
C GLU A 108 8.64 0.79 19.88
N GLU A 109 8.31 0.05 20.93
CA GLU A 109 6.97 0.03 21.51
C GLU A 109 7.03 0.13 23.03
N VAL A 110 6.20 0.99 23.61
CA VAL A 110 6.05 1.10 25.06
C VAL A 110 4.57 1.19 25.43
N LEU A 111 4.20 0.53 26.54
CA LEU A 111 2.89 0.70 27.17
C LEU A 111 3.03 1.72 28.29
N THR A 112 2.19 2.75 28.29
CA THR A 112 2.21 3.80 29.31
C THR A 112 0.82 4.20 29.78
N GLY A 113 0.74 4.77 30.99
CA GLY A 113 -0.47 5.34 31.57
C GLY A 113 -1.49 4.34 32.12
N MET A 114 -2.61 4.88 32.59
CA MET A 114 -3.77 4.15 33.07
C MET A 114 -5.04 4.86 32.55
N PRO A 115 -5.85 4.23 31.68
CA PRO A 115 -5.67 2.90 31.08
C PRO A 115 -4.41 2.83 30.18
N PRO A 116 -3.83 1.63 29.98
CA PRO A 116 -2.59 1.47 29.23
C PRO A 116 -2.79 1.84 27.76
N LYS A 117 -1.94 2.75 27.26
CA LYS A 117 -1.86 3.14 25.85
C LYS A 117 -0.55 2.64 25.26
N LEU A 118 -0.64 2.09 24.05
CA LEU A 118 0.53 1.65 23.29
C LEU A 118 1.07 2.83 22.49
N LEU A 119 2.32 3.17 22.74
CA LEU A 119 3.06 4.18 22.00
C LEU A 119 4.14 3.53 21.14
N PHE A 120 4.43 4.16 20.01
CA PHE A 120 5.37 3.72 19.01
C PHE A 120 6.41 4.78 18.72
N ARG A 121 7.63 4.37 18.42
CA ARG A 121 8.67 5.28 17.91
C ARG A 121 9.37 4.66 16.72
N VAL A 122 9.52 5.41 15.63
CA VAL A 122 10.20 4.95 14.42
C VAL A 122 11.70 5.19 14.54
N CYS A 123 12.51 4.15 14.33
CA CYS A 123 13.97 4.24 14.43
C CYS A 123 14.59 4.54 13.07
N TRP A 124 14.56 5.81 12.65
CA TRP A 124 15.04 6.25 11.34
C TRP A 124 16.50 5.91 11.06
N LEU A 125 17.37 5.98 12.07
CA LEU A 125 18.79 5.62 11.94
C LEU A 125 18.98 4.14 11.57
N THR A 126 18.24 3.23 12.20
CA THR A 126 18.29 1.79 11.90
C THR A 126 17.76 1.52 10.50
N ILE A 127 16.66 2.19 10.12
CA ILE A 127 16.03 2.07 8.79
C ILE A 127 16.99 2.56 7.70
N ASP A 128 17.60 3.72 7.86
CA ASP A 128 18.57 4.29 6.92
C ASP A 128 19.78 3.36 6.74
N ALA A 129 20.33 2.84 7.84
CA ALA A 129 21.43 1.87 7.78
C ALA A 129 21.03 0.59 7.03
N ALA A 130 19.82 0.09 7.25
CA ALA A 130 19.31 -1.11 6.59
C ALA A 130 19.07 -0.88 5.08
N ILE A 131 18.52 0.27 4.70
CA ILE A 131 18.35 0.67 3.29
C ILE A 131 19.70 0.77 2.58
N LYS A 132 20.69 1.42 3.21
CA LYS A 132 22.06 1.52 2.67
C LYS A 132 22.71 0.14 2.49
N ALA A 133 22.52 -0.76 3.45
CA ALA A 133 23.03 -2.13 3.36
C ALA A 133 22.38 -2.90 2.19
N GLN A 134 21.06 -2.77 2.03
CA GLN A 134 20.31 -3.40 0.94
C GLN A 134 20.72 -2.87 -0.44
N ALA A 135 20.89 -1.56 -0.58
CA ALA A 135 21.36 -0.94 -1.82
C ALA A 135 22.77 -1.45 -2.21
N LYS A 136 23.68 -1.57 -1.23
CA LYS A 136 25.02 -2.12 -1.47
C LYS A 136 24.97 -3.59 -1.92
N ALA A 137 24.08 -4.38 -1.34
CA ALA A 137 23.89 -5.77 -1.75
C ALA A 137 23.32 -5.88 -3.17
N ALA A 138 22.34 -5.04 -3.51
CA ALA A 138 21.71 -5.01 -4.84
C ALA A 138 22.70 -4.70 -5.97
N VAL A 139 23.60 -3.72 -5.77
CA VAL A 139 24.68 -3.37 -6.71
C VAL A 139 25.63 -4.54 -6.96
N LYS A 140 25.90 -5.35 -5.93
CA LYS A 140 26.76 -6.54 -6.06
C LYS A 140 26.09 -7.64 -6.89
N THR A 141 24.77 -7.77 -6.82
CA THR A 141 23.99 -8.81 -7.52
C THR A 141 23.58 -8.45 -8.95
N ARG A 142 23.56 -7.17 -9.32
CA ARG A 142 23.22 -6.70 -10.67
C ARG A 142 24.24 -5.64 -11.14
N PRO A 143 25.39 -6.04 -11.73
CA PRO A 143 26.33 -5.08 -12.28
C PRO A 143 25.64 -4.26 -13.38
N LEU A 144 25.93 -2.95 -13.42
CA LEU A 144 25.37 -2.06 -14.43
C LEU A 144 25.71 -2.60 -15.83
N PRO A 145 24.76 -2.61 -16.78
CA PRO A 145 25.06 -2.96 -18.15
C PRO A 145 26.13 -1.98 -18.68
N VAL A 146 27.28 -2.51 -19.05
CA VAL A 146 28.31 -1.75 -19.77
C VAL A 146 27.80 -1.61 -21.19
N TYR A 147 27.14 -0.49 -21.49
CA TYR A 147 26.87 -0.13 -22.88
C TYR A 147 28.20 0.31 -23.49
N SER A 148 28.74 -0.56 -24.36
CA SER A 148 29.94 -0.29 -25.17
C SER A 148 29.54 0.42 -26.45
#